data_AF-A0A3B0YUJ7-F1
#
_entry.id   AF-A0A3B0YUJ7-F1
#
_cell.length_a   1.000
_cell.length_b   1.000
_cell.length_c   1.000
_cell.angle_alpha   90.00
_cell.angle_beta   90.00
_cell.angle_gamma   90.00
#
_symmetry.space_group_name_H-M   'P 1'
#
loop_
_entity.id
_entity.type
_entity.pdbx_description
1 polymer ?
#
loop_
_entity_poly.entity_id
_entity_poly.type
_entity_poly.pdbx_seq_one_letter_code
_entity_poly.pdbx_strand_id
1 'polypeptide(L)'
;MFRCPHCNKPGISPLRKAILSPGLLATCTACSSFSGIRYPAWLIAMIPGTVLLIAALFVESSAAEWTLNIAGFILVVAIPFLYTPLQKEEP
;
A
#
# COMPACT_ATOMS: atom_id res chain seq x y z
N MET A 1 7.00 13.48 3.56
CA MET A 1 6.20 12.97 4.70
C MET A 1 4.73 13.01 4.31
N PHE A 2 3.93 12.05 4.77
CA PHE A 2 2.49 11.99 4.54
C PHE A 2 1.74 12.87 5.55
N ARG A 3 0.65 13.52 5.10
CA ARG A 3 -0.22 14.35 5.94
C ARG A 3 -1.09 13.46 6.83
N CYS A 4 -1.18 13.82 8.10
CA CYS A 4 -2.05 13.15 9.05
C CYS A 4 -3.51 13.58 8.84
N PRO A 5 -4.48 12.65 8.78
CA PRO A 5 -5.90 12.98 8.60
C PRO A 5 -6.53 13.68 9.82
N HIS A 6 -5.89 13.64 11.00
CA HIS A 6 -6.37 14.30 12.22
C HIS A 6 -5.99 15.79 12.29
N CYS A 7 -4.70 16.09 12.14
CA CYS A 7 -4.17 17.46 12.33
C CYS A 7 -3.75 18.15 11.03
N ASN A 8 -3.84 17.47 9.88
CA ASN A 8 -3.44 17.94 8.55
C ASN A 8 -1.96 18.38 8.41
N LYS A 9 -1.13 18.15 9.44
CA LYS A 9 0.31 18.39 9.44
C LYS A 9 1.05 17.16 8.87
N PRO A 10 2.25 17.34 8.28
CA PRO A 10 3.11 16.22 7.94
C PRO A 10 3.54 15.50 9.22
N GLY A 11 3.22 14.21 9.34
CA GLY A 11 3.45 13.48 10.60
C GLY A 11 3.69 11.99 10.46
N ILE A 12 3.62 11.44 9.25
CA ILE A 12 3.90 10.02 8.98
C ILE A 12 5.02 9.93 7.94
N SER A 13 6.09 9.21 8.27
CA SER A 13 7.24 9.05 7.36
C SER A 13 6.88 8.14 6.18
N PRO A 14 7.54 8.29 5.01
CA PRO A 14 7.32 7.41 3.87
C PRO A 14 7.61 5.94 4.20
N LEU A 15 8.68 5.67 4.95
CA LEU A 15 9.00 4.32 5.38
C LEU A 15 7.90 3.72 6.26
N ARG A 16 7.34 4.51 7.20
CA ARG A 16 6.22 4.06 8.04
C ARG A 16 4.95 3.80 7.22
N LYS A 17 4.72 4.58 6.17
CA LYS A 17 3.60 4.39 5.24
C LYS A 17 3.77 3.14 4.37
N ALA A 18 4.99 2.82 3.95
CA ALA A 18 5.28 1.66 3.10
C ALA A 18 5.03 0.33 3.81
N ILE A 19 5.32 0.25 5.11
CA ILE A 19 5.04 -0.94 5.92
C ILE A 19 3.60 -1.00 6.47
N LEU A 20 2.78 0.01 6.15
CA LEU A 20 1.43 0.10 6.68
C LEU A 20 0.50 -0.83 5.89
N SER A 21 -0.10 -1.79 6.59
CA SER A 21 -1.14 -2.66 6.07
C SER A 21 -2.43 -2.44 6.87
N PRO A 22 -3.58 -2.95 6.40
CA PRO A 22 -4.80 -2.96 7.20
C PRO A 22 -4.56 -3.61 8.56
N GLY A 23 -5.00 -2.96 9.64
CA GLY A 23 -4.75 -3.39 11.02
C GLY A 23 -3.43 -2.88 11.61
N LEU A 24 -2.49 -2.36 10.81
CA LEU A 24 -1.32 -1.66 11.32
C LEU A 24 -1.58 -0.16 11.43
N LEU A 25 -1.37 0.38 12.63
CA LEU A 25 -1.56 1.80 12.93
C LEU A 25 -0.25 2.58 12.80
N ALA A 26 -0.32 3.78 12.24
CA ALA A 26 0.72 4.79 12.31
C ALA A 26 0.34 5.86 13.33
N THR A 27 1.28 6.17 14.23
CA THR A 27 1.18 7.30 15.13
C THR A 27 1.74 8.55 14.45
N CYS A 28 0.97 9.63 14.45
CA CYS A 28 1.40 10.91 13.92
C CYS A 28 2.40 11.60 14.86
N THR A 29 3.58 11.99 14.36
CA THR A 29 4.59 12.70 15.18
C THR A 29 4.16 14.11 15.62
N ALA A 30 3.16 14.71 14.98
CA ALA A 30 2.73 16.09 15.25
C ALA A 30 1.56 16.20 16.24
N CYS A 31 0.71 15.17 16.34
CA CYS A 31 -0.48 15.19 17.21
C CYS A 31 -0.71 13.90 18.00
N SER A 32 0.19 12.92 17.89
CA SER A 32 0.12 11.60 18.54
C SER A 32 -1.11 10.74 18.23
N SER A 33 -2.04 11.21 17.39
CA SER A 33 -3.21 10.42 16.98
C SER A 33 -2.83 9.25 16.07
N PHE A 34 -3.62 8.18 16.14
CA PHE A 34 -3.47 6.98 15.31
C PHE A 34 -4.17 7.11 13.96
N SER A 35 -3.56 6.58 12.91
CA SER A 35 -4.13 6.53 11.57
C SER A 35 -3.78 5.21 10.90
N GLY A 36 -4.74 4.58 10.24
CA GLY A 36 -4.56 3.31 9.55
C GLY A 36 -4.87 3.41 8.06
N ILE A 37 -4.98 2.24 7.42
CA ILE A 37 -5.48 2.07 6.06
C ILE A 37 -6.71 1.17 6.12
N ARG A 38 -7.77 1.56 5.42
CA ARG A 38 -8.97 0.73 5.29
C ARG A 38 -8.71 -0.51 4.44
N TYR A 39 -9.12 -1.67 4.95
CA TYR A 39 -8.97 -2.96 4.28
C TYR A 39 -9.52 -2.98 2.84
N PRO A 40 -10.75 -2.48 2.54
CA PRO A 40 -11.28 -2.54 1.17
C PRO A 40 -10.44 -1.74 0.18
N ALA A 41 -9.97 -0.55 0.55
CA ALA A 41 -9.17 0.29 -0.32
C ALA A 41 -7.78 -0.33 -0.57
N TRP A 42 -7.18 -0.92 0.46
CA TRP A 42 -5.93 -1.67 0.32
C TRP A 42 -6.09 -2.90 -0.56
N LEU A 43 -7.14 -3.69 -0.35
CA LEU A 43 -7.40 -4.90 -1.14
C LEU A 43 -7.57 -4.57 -2.62
N ILE A 44 -8.34 -3.54 -2.96
CA ILE A 44 -8.51 -3.08 -4.35
C ILE A 44 -7.18 -2.66 -4.96
N ALA A 45 -6.32 -1.97 -4.19
CA ALA A 45 -5.00 -1.54 -4.64
C ALA A 45 -4.05 -2.72 -4.93
N MET A 46 -4.25 -3.88 -4.31
CA MET A 46 -3.44 -5.08 -4.55
C MET A 46 -3.83 -5.81 -5.85
N ILE A 47 -5.07 -5.64 -6.33
CA ILE A 47 -5.62 -6.42 -7.46
C ILE A 47 -4.73 -6.35 -8.71
N PRO A 48 -4.31 -5.19 -9.22
CA PRO A 48 -3.59 -5.12 -10.50
C PRO A 48 -2.27 -5.89 -10.48
N GLY A 49 -1.52 -5.79 -9.38
CA GLY A 49 -0.27 -6.52 -9.22
C GLY A 49 -0.50 -8.02 -9.08
N THR A 50 -1.47 -8.44 -8.27
CA THR A 50 -1.85 -9.85 -8.11
C THR A 50 -2.29 -10.48 -9.43
N VAL A 51 -3.04 -9.75 -10.27
CA VAL A 51 -3.45 -10.23 -11.60
C VAL A 51 -2.23 -10.52 -12.48
N LEU A 52 -1.21 -9.66 -12.48
CA LEU A 52 0.03 -9.92 -13.24
C LEU A 52 0.82 -11.12 -12.71
N LEU A 53 0.90 -11.28 -11.39
CA LEU A 53 1.56 -12.43 -10.76
C LEU A 53 0.84 -13.74 -11.11
N ILE A 54 -0.50 -13.74 -11.10
CA ILE A 54 -1.29 -14.90 -11.53
C ILE A 54 -1.09 -15.16 -13.03
N ALA A 55 -1.12 -14.11 -13.86
CA ALA A 55 -0.92 -14.24 -15.30
C ALA A 55 0.44 -14.86 -15.64
N ALA A 56 1.49 -14.55 -14.87
CA ALA A 56 2.83 -15.13 -15.06
C ALA A 56 2.84 -16.66 -14.98
N LEU A 57 1.95 -17.27 -14.18
CA LEU A 57 1.84 -18.73 -14.03
C LEU A 57 1.35 -19.45 -15.29
N PHE A 58 0.77 -18.72 -16.24
CA PHE A 58 0.20 -19.26 -17.48
C PHE A 58 1.07 -18.99 -18.71
N VAL A 59 2.26 -18.43 -18.53
CA VAL A 59 3.16 -18.10 -19.64
C VAL A 59 4.32 -19.09 -19.69
N GLU A 60 4.50 -19.75 -20.84
CA GLU A 60 5.60 -20.72 -21.04
C GLU A 60 6.96 -20.04 -21.27
N SER A 61 6.95 -18.79 -21.73
CA SER A 61 8.18 -18.03 -21.96
C SER A 61 8.77 -17.53 -20.64
N SER A 62 9.95 -18.02 -20.30
CA SER A 62 10.69 -17.62 -19.10
C SER A 62 10.93 -16.10 -19.03
N ALA A 63 11.26 -15.46 -20.15
CA ALA A 63 11.46 -14.01 -20.20
C ALA A 63 10.18 -13.22 -19.87
N ALA A 64 9.04 -13.67 -20.39
CA ALA A 64 7.76 -13.05 -20.13
C ALA A 64 7.26 -13.33 -18.69
N GLU A 65 7.47 -14.54 -18.18
CA GLU A 65 7.21 -14.90 -16.78
C GLU A 65 7.97 -13.97 -15.82
N TRP A 66 9.29 -13.80 -16.01
CA TRP A 66 10.10 -12.90 -15.18
C TRP A 66 9.63 -11.44 -15.27
N THR A 67 9.29 -10.99 -16.48
CA THR A 67 8.79 -9.62 -16.69
C THR A 67 7.49 -9.38 -15.93
N LEU A 68 6.53 -10.32 -16.02
CA LEU A 68 5.24 -10.25 -15.33
C LEU A 68 5.41 -10.32 -13.81
N ASN A 69 6.31 -11.18 -13.31
CA ASN A 69 6.60 -11.27 -11.89
C ASN A 69 7.18 -9.98 -11.33
N ILE A 70 8.19 -9.40 -11.99
CA ILE A 70 8.81 -8.14 -11.58
C ILE A 70 7.79 -7.01 -11.62
N ALA A 71 7.05 -6.88 -12.73
CA ALA A 71 6.02 -5.86 -12.87
C ALA A 71 4.91 -6.01 -11.82
N GLY A 72 4.41 -7.23 -11.63
CA GLY A 72 3.39 -7.55 -10.63
C GLY A 72 3.84 -7.19 -9.21
N PHE A 73 5.06 -7.56 -8.83
CA PHE A 73 5.61 -7.22 -7.53
C PHE A 73 5.75 -5.71 -7.32
N ILE A 74 6.24 -4.98 -8.33
CA ILE A 74 6.34 -3.51 -8.28
C ILE A 74 4.95 -2.90 -8.07
N LEU A 75 3.92 -3.37 -8.79
CA LEU A 75 2.56 -2.84 -8.66
C LEU A 75 1.94 -3.15 -7.29
N VAL A 76 2.15 -4.35 -6.75
CA VAL A 76 1.69 -4.74 -5.40
C VAL A 76 2.23 -3.80 -4.32
N VAL A 77 3.43 -3.25 -4.50
CA VAL A 77 4.02 -2.30 -3.55
C VAL A 77 3.62 -0.85 -3.86
N ALA A 78 3.74 -0.45 -5.13
CA ALA A 78 3.58 0.93 -5.55
C ALA A 78 2.13 1.42 -5.46
N ILE A 79 1.16 0.61 -5.87
CA ILE A 79 -0.25 1.05 -5.91
C ILE A 79 -0.78 1.26 -4.48
N PRO A 80 -0.64 0.32 -3.53
CA PRO A 80 -1.09 0.57 -2.16
C PRO A 80 -0.38 1.76 -1.54
N PHE A 81 0.93 1.91 -1.77
CA PHE A 81 1.69 3.04 -1.24
C PHE A 81 1.17 4.40 -1.73
N LEU A 82 0.83 4.52 -3.01
CA LEU A 82 0.40 5.77 -3.65
C LEU A 82 -1.10 6.05 -3.49
N TYR A 83 -1.95 5.01 -3.54
CA TYR A 83 -3.40 5.16 -3.69
C TYR A 83 -4.22 4.77 -2.46
N THR A 84 -3.62 4.24 -1.39
CA THR A 84 -4.35 4.01 -0.14
C THR A 84 -4.24 5.24 0.76
N PRO A 85 -5.28 6.08 0.91
CA PRO A 85 -5.21 7.22 1.82
C PRO A 85 -5.13 6.74 3.27
N LEU A 86 -4.41 7.51 4.09
CA LEU A 86 -4.46 7.34 5.54
C LEU A 86 -5.83 7.78 6.05
N GLN A 87 -6.45 6.97 6.88
CA GLN A 87 -7.73 7.28 7.50
C GLN A 87 -7.61 7.38 9.01
N LYS A 88 -8.54 8.09 9.62
CA LYS A 88 -8.69 8.10 11.07
C LYS A 88 -9.16 6.71 11.49
N GLU A 89 -8.47 6.10 12.44
CA GLU A 89 -9.00 4.91 13.10
C GLU A 89 -10.01 5.38 14.14
N GLU A 90 -11.23 4.85 14.10
CA GLU A 90 -12.18 4.98 15.20
C GLU A 90 -11.81 3.96 16.30
N PRO A 91 -11.90 4.33 17.58
CA PRO A 91 -11.63 3.42 18.70
C PRO A 91 -12.64 2.28 18.79
#